data_AF-A0A814VU82-F1
#
_entry.id   AF-A0A814VU82-F1
#
_cell.length_a   1.000
_cell.length_b   1.000
_cell.length_c   1.000
_cell.angle_alpha   90.00
_cell.angle_beta   90.00
_cell.angle_gamma   90.00
#
_symmetry.space_group_name_H-M   'P 1'
#
loop_
_entity.id
_entity.type
_entity.pdbx_description
1 polymer ?
#
loop_
_entity_poly.entity_id
_entity_poly.type
_entity_poly.pdbx_seq_one_letter_code
_entity_poly.pdbx_strand_id
1 'polypeptide(L)'
;MPTYTTFHDAWNNFIQDNQVSHASYSITVLNSSSGSIIFEQNKDVGLSPASTLKTITTAAALHYLGKDFVYTTLLQYSGSIDSYGNLDGYIYIVGSGDPTLGTWRFTETHADTIIAHWLDALEREGIKSCRGIVADIGMWNTTQTMLNDWTWEDFG
;
A
#
# COMPACT_ATOMS: atom_id res chain seq x y z
N MET A 1 -37.18 -14.50 7.37
CA MET A 1 -35.77 -14.57 7.81
C MET A 1 -35.75 -15.29 9.14
N PRO A 2 -34.91 -16.31 9.37
CA PRO A 2 -34.76 -16.90 10.70
C PRO A 2 -34.25 -15.85 11.68
N THR A 3 -34.80 -15.82 12.89
CA THR A 3 -34.32 -14.96 13.99
C THR A 3 -33.51 -15.82 14.96
N TYR A 4 -32.18 -15.65 14.97
CA TYR A 4 -31.28 -16.35 15.87
C TYR A 4 -31.19 -15.62 17.22
N THR A 5 -31.43 -16.33 18.31
CA THR A 5 -31.44 -15.78 19.68
C THR A 5 -30.08 -15.76 20.35
N THR A 6 -29.12 -16.56 19.86
CA THR A 6 -27.74 -16.63 20.39
C THR A 6 -26.71 -16.82 19.27
N PHE A 7 -25.43 -16.54 19.55
CA PHE A 7 -24.33 -16.87 18.63
C PHE A 7 -24.23 -18.36 18.33
N HIS A 8 -24.60 -19.21 19.30
CA HIS A 8 -24.57 -20.66 19.15
C HIS A 8 -25.62 -21.15 18.13
N ASP A 9 -26.83 -20.57 18.16
CA ASP A 9 -27.90 -20.89 17.20
C ASP A 9 -27.51 -20.46 15.78
N ALA A 10 -26.95 -19.25 15.65
CA ALA A 10 -26.46 -18.73 14.37
C ALA A 10 -25.34 -19.60 13.79
N TRP A 11 -24.39 -20.03 14.63
CA TRP A 11 -23.32 -20.93 14.24
C TRP A 11 -23.86 -22.29 13.77
N ASN A 12 -24.74 -22.91 14.56
CA ASN A 12 -25.32 -24.22 14.23
C ASN A 12 -26.08 -24.19 12.91
N ASN A 13 -26.76 -23.08 12.60
CA ASN A 13 -27.38 -22.90 11.30
C ASN A 13 -26.35 -22.70 10.18
N PHE A 14 -25.31 -21.89 10.41
CA PHE A 14 -24.25 -21.63 9.43
C PHE A 14 -23.59 -22.93 8.97
N ILE A 15 -23.17 -23.79 9.91
CA ILE A 15 -22.47 -25.05 9.59
C ILE A 15 -23.37 -26.11 8.91
N GLN A 16 -24.68 -25.91 8.90
CA GLN A 16 -25.63 -26.78 8.19
C GLN A 16 -25.83 -26.36 6.72
N ASP A 17 -25.35 -25.19 6.32
CA ASP A 17 -25.44 -24.75 4.92
C ASP A 17 -24.57 -25.65 4.03
N ASN A 18 -25.15 -26.16 2.95
CA ASN A 18 -24.46 -27.09 2.06
C ASN A 18 -23.30 -26.43 1.30
N GLN A 19 -23.29 -25.10 1.16
CA GLN A 19 -22.20 -24.35 0.54
C GLN A 19 -20.92 -24.40 1.38
N VAL A 20 -21.06 -24.72 2.67
CA VAL A 20 -19.98 -24.77 3.66
C VAL A 20 -19.76 -26.21 4.17
N SER A 21 -20.13 -27.22 3.40
CA SER A 21 -19.98 -28.63 3.80
C SER A 21 -18.52 -29.10 3.89
N HIS A 22 -17.58 -28.44 3.20
CA HIS A 22 -16.19 -28.87 3.06
C HIS A 22 -15.14 -27.81 3.40
N ALA A 23 -15.54 -26.58 3.72
CA ALA A 23 -14.57 -25.56 4.12
C ALA A 23 -14.17 -25.72 5.59
N SER A 24 -13.05 -25.09 5.93
CA SER A 24 -12.57 -24.95 7.30
C SER A 24 -12.96 -23.58 7.83
N TYR A 25 -13.49 -23.53 9.05
CA TYR A 25 -13.95 -22.29 9.67
C TYR A 25 -13.30 -22.09 11.01
N SER A 26 -12.99 -20.83 11.31
CA SER A 26 -12.60 -20.36 12.62
C SER A 26 -13.31 -19.03 12.87
N ILE A 27 -13.86 -18.87 14.06
CA ILE A 27 -14.50 -17.62 14.49
C ILE A 27 -14.14 -17.34 15.94
N THR A 28 -13.82 -16.09 16.22
CA THR A 28 -13.67 -15.56 17.58
C THR A 28 -14.39 -14.23 17.62
N VAL A 29 -15.27 -14.08 18.61
CA VAL A 29 -16.01 -12.85 18.85
C VAL A 29 -15.57 -12.32 20.21
N LEU A 30 -15.16 -11.06 20.22
CA LEU A 30 -14.64 -10.38 21.40
C LEU A 30 -15.61 -9.26 21.83
N ASN A 31 -15.72 -9.04 23.13
CA ASN A 31 -16.21 -7.77 23.65
C ASN A 31 -15.12 -6.71 23.44
N SER A 32 -15.40 -5.67 22.65
CA SER A 32 -14.41 -4.65 22.30
C SER A 32 -13.95 -3.80 23.48
N SER A 33 -14.74 -3.71 24.56
CA SER A 33 -14.40 -2.90 25.75
C SER A 33 -13.56 -3.69 26.75
N SER A 34 -13.90 -4.97 27.00
CA SER A 34 -13.19 -5.80 27.99
C SER A 34 -12.11 -6.69 27.37
N GLY A 35 -12.11 -6.89 26.05
CA GLY A 35 -11.26 -7.85 25.35
C GLY A 35 -11.64 -9.32 25.60
N SER A 36 -12.72 -9.58 26.36
CA SER A 36 -13.13 -10.94 26.71
C SER A 36 -13.76 -11.64 25.51
N ILE A 37 -13.46 -12.92 25.34
CA ILE A 37 -14.11 -13.77 24.34
C ILE A 37 -15.56 -14.01 24.76
N ILE A 38 -16.50 -13.73 23.86
CA ILE A 38 -17.93 -13.95 24.07
C ILE A 38 -18.45 -15.17 23.27
N PHE A 39 -17.74 -15.55 22.21
CA PHE A 39 -18.01 -16.75 21.42
C PHE A 39 -16.76 -17.15 20.64
N GLU A 40 -16.48 -18.44 20.55
CA GLU A 40 -15.36 -18.97 19.76
C GLU A 40 -15.70 -20.35 19.18
N GLN A 41 -15.18 -20.65 18.00
CA GLN A 41 -15.11 -21.98 17.40
C GLN A 41 -13.80 -22.08 16.61
N ASN A 42 -13.01 -23.13 16.86
CA ASN A 42 -11.72 -23.38 16.19
C ASN A 42 -10.74 -22.19 16.23
N LYS A 43 -10.74 -21.38 17.30
CA LYS A 43 -10.00 -20.11 17.35
C LYS A 43 -8.48 -20.23 17.13
N ASP A 44 -7.89 -21.37 17.45
CA ASP A 44 -6.45 -21.60 17.34
C ASP A 44 -6.05 -22.32 16.03
N VAL A 45 -7.00 -22.52 15.12
CA VAL A 45 -6.75 -23.10 13.79
C VAL A 45 -6.26 -22.02 12.84
N GLY A 46 -5.04 -22.20 12.31
CA GLY A 46 -4.49 -21.32 11.28
C GLY A 46 -5.22 -21.46 9.95
N LEU A 47 -5.72 -20.34 9.42
CA LEU A 47 -6.38 -20.24 8.11
C LEU A 47 -5.69 -19.19 7.25
N SER A 48 -5.84 -19.27 5.92
CA SER A 48 -5.37 -18.22 5.03
C SER A 48 -6.17 -16.93 5.28
N PRO A 49 -5.52 -15.82 5.66
CA PRO A 49 -6.22 -14.60 6.03
C PRO A 49 -6.78 -13.85 4.80
N ALA A 50 -6.31 -14.17 3.59
CA ALA A 50 -6.54 -13.38 2.39
C ALA A 50 -6.33 -11.87 2.67
N SER A 51 -7.23 -11.01 2.22
CA SER A 51 -7.12 -9.56 2.44
C SER A 51 -7.29 -9.12 3.90
N THR A 52 -7.73 -9.97 4.83
CA THR A 52 -7.82 -9.58 6.26
C THR A 52 -6.43 -9.36 6.89
N LEU A 53 -5.37 -9.92 6.30
CA LEU A 53 -3.98 -9.66 6.67
C LEU A 53 -3.63 -8.17 6.65
N LYS A 54 -4.29 -7.39 5.77
CA LYS A 54 -4.13 -5.93 5.69
C LYS A 54 -4.37 -5.23 7.02
N THR A 55 -5.19 -5.80 7.91
CA THR A 55 -5.44 -5.25 9.25
C THR A 55 -4.16 -5.21 10.08
N ILE A 56 -3.41 -6.32 10.13
CA ILE A 56 -2.16 -6.42 10.88
C ILE A 56 -1.08 -5.56 10.21
N THR A 57 -0.99 -5.59 8.88
CA THR A 57 -0.06 -4.73 8.13
C THR A 57 -0.33 -3.25 8.39
N THR A 58 -1.59 -2.83 8.45
CA THR A 58 -1.97 -1.44 8.74
C THR A 58 -1.61 -1.06 10.17
N ALA A 59 -1.89 -1.93 11.14
CA ALA A 59 -1.50 -1.70 12.53
C ALA A 59 0.02 -1.57 12.69
N ALA A 60 0.78 -2.43 12.01
CA ALA A 60 2.25 -2.35 11.98
C ALA A 60 2.73 -1.05 11.34
N ALA A 61 2.18 -0.65 10.18
CA ALA A 61 2.53 0.60 9.52
C ALA A 61 2.26 1.82 10.41
N LEU A 62 1.09 1.88 11.05
CA LEU A 62 0.75 2.94 12.00
C LEU A 62 1.68 2.98 13.22
N HIS A 63 2.12 1.81 13.70
CA HIS A 63 3.06 1.72 14.83
C HIS A 63 4.47 2.20 14.46
N TYR A 64 5.02 1.74 13.33
CA TYR A 64 6.40 2.02 12.94
C TYR A 64 6.58 3.36 12.24
N LEU A 65 5.64 3.76 11.38
CA LEU A 65 5.73 5.00 10.60
C LEU A 65 5.05 6.17 11.33
N GLY A 66 3.99 5.87 12.10
CA GLY A 66 3.11 6.87 12.68
C GLY A 66 1.98 7.28 11.74
N LYS A 67 0.89 7.80 12.33
CA LYS A 67 -0.31 8.23 11.58
C LYS A 67 -0.10 9.44 10.66
N ASP A 68 0.95 10.22 10.92
CA ASP A 68 1.27 11.46 10.20
C ASP A 68 2.45 11.28 9.23
N PHE A 69 2.85 10.03 8.96
CA PHE A 69 3.93 9.75 8.01
C PHE A 69 3.55 10.21 6.61
N VAL A 70 4.52 10.84 5.92
CA VAL A 70 4.37 11.30 4.53
C VAL A 70 5.57 10.82 3.74
N TYR A 71 5.30 10.16 2.61
CA TYR A 71 6.34 9.78 1.66
C TYR A 71 6.97 11.02 1.03
N THR A 72 8.27 10.96 0.75
CA THR A 72 9.01 12.05 0.08
C THR A 72 9.54 11.58 -1.27
N THR A 73 9.26 12.33 -2.32
CA THR A 73 9.88 12.13 -3.64
C THR A 73 10.76 13.34 -3.93
N LEU A 74 12.06 13.11 -4.10
CA LEU A 74 13.03 14.19 -4.32
C LEU A 74 13.25 14.41 -5.81
N LEU A 75 13.29 15.68 -6.22
CA LEU A 75 13.78 16.09 -7.52
C LEU A 75 15.19 16.66 -7.34
N GLN A 76 16.18 16.02 -7.95
CA GLN A 76 17.59 16.40 -7.85
C GLN A 76 18.21 16.53 -9.23
N TYR A 77 19.37 17.16 -9.33
CA TYR A 77 20.16 17.18 -10.55
C TYR A 77 21.65 17.01 -10.26
N SER A 78 22.40 16.57 -11.28
CA SER A 78 23.87 16.52 -11.26
C SER A 78 24.46 17.40 -12.36
N GLY A 79 25.70 17.82 -12.20
CA GLY A 79 26.41 18.64 -13.18
C GLY A 79 26.23 20.14 -12.94
N SER A 80 26.45 20.92 -13.98
CA SER A 80 26.40 22.39 -13.94
C SER A 80 25.45 22.94 -14.98
N ILE A 81 24.82 24.07 -14.66
CA ILE A 81 23.90 24.78 -15.55
C ILE A 81 24.68 25.89 -16.24
N ASP A 82 24.65 25.94 -17.57
CA ASP A 82 25.27 27.02 -18.34
C ASP A 82 24.41 28.31 -18.36
N SER A 83 24.97 29.40 -18.89
CA SER A 83 24.25 30.69 -18.98
C SER A 83 23.00 30.67 -19.89
N TYR A 84 22.83 29.64 -20.70
CA TYR A 84 21.67 29.45 -21.58
C TYR A 84 20.59 28.57 -20.94
N GLY A 85 20.86 27.98 -19.77
CA GLY A 85 19.97 27.08 -19.05
C GLY A 85 20.12 25.60 -19.45
N ASN A 86 21.20 25.22 -20.13
CA ASN A 86 21.46 23.81 -20.40
C ASN A 86 22.16 23.18 -19.19
N LEU A 87 21.53 22.16 -18.62
CA LEU A 87 22.14 21.33 -17.59
C LEU A 87 23.07 20.31 -18.26
N ASP A 88 24.36 20.41 -17.98
CA ASP A 88 25.34 19.41 -18.40
C ASP A 88 25.34 18.20 -17.45
N GLY A 89 24.20 17.50 -17.41
CA GLY A 89 23.97 16.40 -16.49
C GLY A 89 22.55 15.87 -16.53
N TYR A 90 22.15 15.17 -15.48
CA TYR A 90 20.88 14.46 -15.40
C TYR A 90 19.98 15.02 -14.31
N ILE A 91 18.68 14.90 -14.53
CA ILE A 91 17.66 15.08 -13.49
C ILE A 91 17.37 13.71 -12.88
N TYR A 92 17.24 13.66 -11.56
CA TYR A 92 16.92 12.46 -10.80
C TYR A 92 15.58 12.67 -10.09
N ILE A 93 14.70 11.68 -10.22
CA ILE A 93 13.46 11.56 -9.45
C ILE A 93 13.69 10.41 -8.47
N VAL A 94 13.99 10.74 -7.21
CA VAL A 94 14.33 9.76 -6.18
C VAL A 94 13.08 9.43 -5.36
N GLY A 95 12.56 8.22 -5.53
CA GLY A 95 11.29 7.79 -4.93
C GLY A 95 11.47 7.03 -3.62
N SER A 96 10.82 7.50 -2.55
CA SER A 96 10.73 6.77 -1.27
C SER A 96 9.55 5.81 -1.19
N GLY A 97 8.87 5.51 -2.30
CA GLY A 97 7.76 4.54 -2.37
C GLY A 97 6.36 5.10 -2.10
N ASP A 98 6.11 6.37 -2.45
CA ASP A 98 4.78 6.97 -2.37
C ASP A 98 3.76 6.19 -3.21
N PRO A 99 2.77 5.50 -2.60
CA PRO A 99 1.79 4.69 -3.34
C PRO A 99 0.72 5.55 -4.03
N THR A 100 0.78 6.87 -3.87
CA THR A 100 -0.18 7.84 -4.42
C THR A 100 0.42 8.71 -5.53
N LEU A 101 1.72 8.61 -5.80
CA LEU A 101 2.40 9.41 -6.82
C LEU A 101 1.80 9.18 -8.22
N GLY A 102 1.25 10.23 -8.82
CA GLY A 102 0.63 10.19 -10.14
C GLY A 102 -0.78 9.61 -10.17
N THR A 103 -1.38 9.33 -9.00
CA THR A 103 -2.73 8.75 -8.95
C THR A 103 -3.80 9.77 -9.32
N TRP A 104 -4.80 9.35 -10.09
CA TRP A 104 -5.94 10.22 -10.42
C TRP A 104 -6.87 10.48 -9.23
N ARG A 105 -6.73 9.70 -8.14
CA ARG A 105 -7.63 9.72 -6.98
C ARG A 105 -7.46 10.95 -6.09
N PHE A 106 -6.29 11.57 -6.09
CA PHE A 106 -5.98 12.72 -5.24
C PHE A 106 -5.45 13.86 -6.11
N THR A 107 -5.94 15.08 -5.87
CA THR A 107 -5.56 16.25 -6.67
C THR A 107 -4.10 16.62 -6.45
N GLU A 108 -3.62 16.48 -5.22
CA GLU A 108 -2.27 16.86 -4.79
C GLU A 108 -1.20 15.96 -5.39
N THR A 109 -1.52 14.69 -5.61
CA THR A 109 -0.62 13.69 -6.18
C THR A 109 -1.04 13.26 -7.58
N HIS A 110 -1.90 14.05 -8.25
CA HIS A 110 -2.24 13.86 -9.65
C HIS A 110 -0.99 14.08 -10.52
N ALA A 111 -0.87 13.33 -11.63
CA ALA A 111 0.28 13.40 -12.51
C ALA A 111 0.56 14.85 -12.99
N ASP A 112 -0.47 15.54 -13.48
CA ASP A 112 -0.35 16.94 -13.94
C ASP A 112 0.11 17.89 -12.82
N THR A 113 -0.41 17.73 -11.60
CA THR A 113 -0.03 18.53 -10.44
C THR A 113 1.44 18.33 -10.09
N ILE A 114 1.89 17.08 -10.04
CA ILE A 114 3.29 16.73 -9.73
C ILE A 114 4.22 17.28 -10.81
N ILE A 115 3.87 17.08 -12.09
CA ILE A 115 4.67 17.56 -13.22
C ILE A 115 4.77 19.08 -13.18
N ALA A 116 3.68 19.79 -12.91
CA ALA A 116 3.70 21.25 -12.77
C ALA A 116 4.68 21.70 -11.66
N HIS A 117 4.60 21.08 -10.47
CA HIS A 117 5.53 21.40 -9.38
C HIS A 117 7.00 21.13 -9.73
N TRP A 118 7.28 20.06 -10.47
CA TRP A 118 8.64 19.75 -10.91
C TRP A 118 9.14 20.73 -11.97
N LEU A 119 8.29 21.11 -12.94
CA LEU A 119 8.63 22.13 -13.93
C LEU A 119 8.92 23.48 -13.27
N ASP A 120 8.08 23.90 -12.31
CA ASP A 120 8.30 25.12 -11.53
C ASP A 120 9.62 25.08 -10.74
N ALA A 121 10.02 23.90 -10.24
CA ALA A 121 11.29 23.73 -9.55
C ALA A 121 12.48 23.84 -10.49
N LEU A 122 12.41 23.22 -11.68
CA LEU A 122 13.47 23.28 -12.69
C LEU A 122 13.61 24.70 -13.26
N GLU A 123 12.50 25.40 -13.50
CA GLU A 123 12.51 26.77 -14.00
C GLU A 123 13.15 27.74 -12.99
N ARG A 124 12.88 27.57 -11.68
CA ARG A 124 13.51 28.37 -10.62
C ARG A 124 15.03 28.18 -10.56
N GLU A 125 15.52 26.98 -10.89
CA GLU A 125 16.96 26.70 -11.01
C GLU A 125 17.54 27.15 -12.37
N GLY A 126 16.70 27.62 -13.30
CA GLY A 126 17.11 28.07 -14.64
C GLY A 126 17.36 26.94 -15.63
N ILE A 127 16.93 25.71 -15.33
CA ILE A 127 17.13 24.53 -16.17
C ILE A 127 16.07 24.51 -17.29
N LYS A 128 16.54 24.51 -18.54
CA LYS A 128 15.70 24.45 -19.76
C LYS A 128 15.91 23.17 -20.56
N SER A 129 17.08 22.55 -20.43
CA SER A 129 17.41 21.28 -21.07
C SER A 129 18.33 20.48 -20.15
N CYS A 130 18.35 19.15 -20.32
CA CYS A 130 19.25 18.25 -19.62
C CYS A 130 19.62 17.08 -20.53
N ARG A 131 20.65 16.31 -20.16
CA ARG A 131 21.05 15.10 -20.91
C ARG A 131 20.01 13.97 -20.80
N GLY A 132 19.24 13.95 -19.72
CA GLY A 132 18.20 12.96 -19.50
C GLY A 132 17.64 12.98 -18.08
N ILE A 133 16.64 12.12 -17.86
CA ILE A 133 15.94 11.96 -16.60
C ILE A 133 16.13 10.51 -16.12
N VAL A 134 16.41 10.35 -14.82
CA VAL A 134 16.61 9.06 -14.16
C VAL A 134 15.58 8.90 -13.05
N ALA A 135 14.80 7.82 -13.08
CA ALA A 135 13.98 7.41 -11.95
C ALA A 135 14.82 6.52 -11.02
N ASP A 136 15.08 6.99 -9.81
CA ASP A 136 15.90 6.29 -8.81
C ASP A 136 15.00 5.66 -7.74
N ILE A 137 15.03 4.33 -7.71
CA ILE A 137 14.36 3.48 -6.71
C ILE A 137 15.36 2.66 -5.88
N GLY A 138 16.64 3.06 -5.86
CA GLY A 138 17.73 2.33 -5.20
C GLY A 138 17.59 2.17 -3.68
N MET A 139 16.65 2.90 -3.06
CA MET A 139 16.27 2.71 -1.66
C MET A 139 15.53 1.39 -1.42
N TRP A 140 15.00 0.76 -2.47
CA TRP A 140 14.22 -0.46 -2.41
C TRP A 140 15.01 -1.66 -2.93
N ASN A 141 14.64 -2.86 -2.47
CA ASN A 141 15.17 -4.08 -3.04
C ASN A 141 14.62 -4.26 -4.47
N THR A 142 15.49 -4.20 -5.47
CA THR A 142 15.15 -4.33 -6.88
C THR A 142 15.32 -5.76 -7.42
N THR A 143 15.84 -6.70 -6.62
CA THR A 143 16.05 -8.09 -7.05
C THR A 143 14.84 -8.98 -6.80
N GLN A 144 13.92 -8.55 -5.93
CA GLN A 144 12.67 -9.26 -5.67
C GLN A 144 11.51 -8.26 -5.71
N THR A 145 10.88 -8.16 -6.87
CA THR A 145 9.71 -7.31 -7.10
C THR A 145 8.39 -8.02 -6.83
N MET A 146 8.44 -9.34 -6.58
CA MET A 146 7.25 -10.19 -6.42
C MET A 146 7.41 -11.13 -5.23
N LEU A 147 6.30 -11.46 -4.60
CA LEU A 147 6.24 -12.51 -3.59
C LEU A 147 6.27 -13.87 -4.28
N ASN A 148 6.98 -14.83 -3.69
CA ASN A 148 7.13 -16.17 -4.26
C ASN A 148 5.79 -16.93 -4.37
N ASP A 149 4.79 -16.54 -3.57
CA ASP A 149 3.49 -17.21 -3.49
C ASP A 149 2.44 -16.61 -4.46
N TRP A 150 2.82 -15.63 -5.29
CA TRP A 150 1.92 -15.12 -6.33
C TRP A 150 1.90 -16.08 -7.53
N THR A 151 0.69 -16.42 -7.97
CA THR A 151 0.48 -17.22 -9.16
C THR A 151 0.78 -16.42 -10.42
N TRP A 152 1.36 -17.08 -11.42
CA TRP A 152 1.77 -16.41 -12.66
C TRP A 152 0.56 -15.88 -13.46
N GLU A 153 -0.60 -16.52 -13.29
CA GLU A 153 -1.86 -16.17 -13.97
C GLU A 153 -2.48 -14.86 -13.45
N ASP A 154 -2.10 -14.38 -12.27
CA ASP A 154 -2.53 -13.08 -11.76
C ASP A 154 -1.75 -11.92 -12.41
N PHE A 155 -0.71 -12.23 -13.18
CA PHE A 155 -0.01 -11.28 -14.02
C PHE A 155 -0.71 -11.23 -15.39
N GLY A 156 -1.18 -10.03 -15.75
CA GLY A 156 -1.93 -9.77 -16.99
C GLY A 156 -1.11 -9.86 -18.28
#